data_AF-A0A6M1Z3Y4-F1
#
_entry.id   AF-A0A6M1Z3Y4-F1
#
_cell.length_a   1.000
_cell.length_b   1.000
_cell.length_c   1.000
_cell.angle_alpha   90.00
_cell.angle_beta   90.00
_cell.angle_gamma   90.00
#
_symmetry.space_group_name_H-M   'P 1'
#
loop_
_entity.id
_entity.type
_entity.pdbx_description
1 polymer ?
#
loop_
_entity_poly.entity_id
_entity_poly.type
_entity_poly.pdbx_seq_one_letter_code
_entity_poly.pdbx_strand_id
1 'polypeptide(L)'
;MQLKIKIFISLFFISANFLFAETQDDVAVNRSDNIPKENLDGADDQYFEGYLQALVDMHFYEYKVVVIVKDRNVWLSNMPKNALTYKSIVSFLSDVPGVKRVVVINGVPPEELEAREKYVTRPKVNGIWFPQTTTLFQPMLANPRQVTYSIGYRGNDKVAGREAVAVSLGDDFPIFRWLDIFRWHADVQIGIESGIWTVFNMDPSPNIGGGTALFNTDFYGGIPLVYSVNKWVWRLRLYHISSHLGDEFLVNHPGFDRKNPSFEVVDLFFQYQAYEQLRFYAGAGLILHSDGTFPMRHGYFEYGFEARFWGSKIYYHNLFGTFFVATYFRNWQLNNFNLDGTYLLGYEWSKLQGVGRKIRIFSEYHHGFSPEGQFMNKRTSYWSIKVAYGF
;
A
#
# COMPACT_ATOMS: atom_id res chain seq x y z
N MET A 1 19.76 25.18 -9.81
CA MET A 1 18.64 25.95 -9.22
C MET A 1 17.39 25.95 -10.10
N GLN A 2 17.48 26.16 -11.41
CA GLN A 2 16.30 26.18 -12.30
C GLN A 2 15.55 24.84 -12.44
N LEU A 3 16.24 23.69 -12.33
CA LEU A 3 15.59 22.36 -12.34
C LEU A 3 14.82 22.06 -11.03
N LYS A 4 15.36 22.52 -9.88
CA LYS A 4 14.73 22.42 -8.55
C LYS A 4 13.36 23.11 -8.53
N ILE A 5 13.23 24.23 -9.24
CA ILE A 5 11.99 25.01 -9.35
C ILE A 5 11.00 24.35 -10.33
N LYS A 6 11.45 23.81 -11.46
CA LYS A 6 10.55 23.18 -12.45
C LYS A 6 9.86 21.92 -11.95
N ILE A 7 10.56 21.03 -11.23
CA ILE A 7 9.96 19.81 -10.66
C ILE A 7 8.96 20.16 -9.55
N PHE A 8 9.32 21.12 -8.67
CA PHE A 8 8.43 21.59 -7.62
C PHE A 8 7.19 22.29 -8.20
N ILE A 9 7.36 23.11 -9.24
CA ILE A 9 6.24 23.75 -9.95
C ILE A 9 5.35 22.71 -10.64
N SER A 10 5.89 21.70 -11.30
CA SER A 10 5.09 20.66 -11.95
C SER A 10 4.33 19.79 -10.94
N LEU A 11 4.95 19.42 -9.81
CA LEU A 11 4.27 18.74 -8.71
C LEU A 11 3.21 19.63 -8.06
N PHE A 12 3.50 20.92 -7.90
CA PHE A 12 2.56 21.91 -7.37
C PHE A 12 1.38 22.13 -8.32
N PHE A 13 1.56 22.13 -9.65
CA PHE A 13 0.48 22.25 -10.63
C PHE A 13 -0.38 20.97 -10.70
N ILE A 14 0.22 19.78 -10.57
CA ILE A 14 -0.54 18.54 -10.45
C ILE A 14 -1.35 18.56 -9.15
N SER A 15 -0.72 18.88 -8.02
CA SER A 15 -1.43 18.98 -6.73
C SER A 15 -2.46 20.11 -6.70
N ALA A 16 -2.22 21.24 -7.37
CA ALA A 16 -3.13 22.38 -7.42
C ALA A 16 -4.40 22.06 -8.22
N ASN A 17 -4.31 21.30 -9.31
CA ASN A 17 -5.52 20.80 -9.99
C ASN A 17 -6.32 19.84 -9.09
N PHE A 18 -5.65 19.08 -8.23
CA PHE A 18 -6.32 18.20 -7.25
C PHE A 18 -6.81 18.91 -5.98
N LEU A 19 -6.20 20.03 -5.58
CA LEU A 19 -6.50 20.80 -4.37
C LEU A 19 -7.49 21.94 -4.60
N PHE A 20 -7.56 22.50 -5.82
CA PHE A 20 -8.41 23.65 -6.18
C PHE A 20 -9.58 23.29 -7.10
N ALA A 21 -9.90 22.00 -7.26
CA ALA A 21 -11.19 21.63 -7.83
C ALA A 21 -12.29 22.17 -6.90
N GLU A 22 -13.15 23.01 -7.45
CA GLU A 22 -14.21 23.77 -6.76
C GLU A 22 -14.95 22.88 -5.75
N THR A 23 -14.73 23.12 -4.45
CA THR A 23 -15.57 22.55 -3.39
C THR A 23 -16.84 23.38 -3.36
N GLN A 24 -17.80 23.05 -4.23
CA GLN A 24 -19.14 23.59 -4.12
C GLN A 24 -19.85 22.95 -2.93
N ASP A 25 -20.45 23.77 -2.07
CA ASP A 25 -21.37 23.31 -1.03
C ASP A 25 -22.49 22.45 -1.64
N ASP A 26 -22.75 21.31 -1.02
CA ASP A 26 -23.92 20.44 -1.14
C ASP A 26 -24.35 19.94 -2.54
N VAL A 27 -23.41 19.63 -3.44
CA VAL A 27 -23.70 18.69 -4.54
C VAL A 27 -22.85 17.44 -4.38
N ALA A 28 -23.43 16.42 -3.73
CA ALA A 28 -22.82 15.12 -3.53
C ALA A 28 -22.51 14.43 -4.87
N VAL A 29 -21.30 14.58 -5.40
CA VAL A 29 -20.86 13.62 -6.43
C VAL A 29 -20.63 12.27 -5.78
N ASN A 30 -21.32 11.32 -6.35
CA ASN A 30 -21.38 9.94 -5.96
C ASN A 30 -20.64 9.14 -7.03
N ARG A 31 -20.30 7.87 -6.77
CA ARG A 31 -19.62 7.05 -7.79
C ARG A 31 -20.48 6.87 -9.05
N SER A 32 -21.78 7.12 -8.91
CA SER A 32 -22.72 7.67 -9.89
C SER A 32 -22.19 8.50 -11.04
N ASP A 33 -21.27 9.42 -10.80
CA ASP A 33 -21.02 10.48 -11.78
C ASP A 33 -20.01 10.04 -12.85
N ASN A 34 -19.38 8.86 -12.68
CA ASN A 34 -18.75 8.11 -13.79
C ASN A 34 -19.74 7.20 -14.52
N ILE A 35 -20.94 7.02 -13.97
CA ILE A 35 -21.96 6.14 -14.52
C ILE A 35 -22.86 7.03 -15.38
N PRO A 36 -23.05 6.71 -16.67
CA PRO A 36 -23.99 7.45 -17.50
C PRO A 36 -25.37 7.47 -16.82
N LYS A 37 -25.81 8.65 -16.33
CA LYS A 37 -27.13 8.82 -15.67
C LYS A 37 -28.28 8.42 -16.59
N GLU A 38 -28.06 8.56 -17.89
CA GLU A 38 -29.03 8.38 -18.96
C GLU A 38 -29.59 6.94 -19.10
N ASN A 39 -29.05 5.95 -18.36
CA ASN A 39 -29.46 4.54 -18.51
C ASN A 39 -30.06 3.87 -17.26
N LEU A 40 -30.24 4.56 -16.12
CA LEU A 40 -30.70 3.90 -14.88
C LEU A 40 -32.13 4.28 -14.44
N ASP A 41 -32.65 5.41 -14.91
CA ASP A 41 -34.01 5.85 -14.63
C ASP A 41 -35.01 5.08 -15.49
N GLY A 42 -35.94 4.36 -14.86
CA GLY A 42 -36.92 3.51 -15.54
C GLY A 42 -36.44 2.08 -15.88
N ALA A 43 -35.18 1.75 -15.60
CA ALA A 43 -34.70 0.37 -15.69
C ALA A 43 -35.44 -0.54 -14.68
N ASP A 44 -35.80 -1.74 -15.13
CA ASP A 44 -36.33 -2.79 -14.26
C ASP A 44 -35.23 -3.32 -13.32
N ASP A 45 -35.64 -4.03 -12.27
CA ASP A 45 -34.69 -4.55 -11.27
C ASP A 45 -33.73 -5.58 -11.88
N GLN A 46 -34.11 -6.27 -12.96
CA GLN A 46 -33.28 -7.29 -13.61
C GLN A 46 -32.11 -6.65 -14.39
N TYR A 47 -32.37 -5.58 -15.13
CA TYR A 47 -31.32 -4.78 -15.77
C TYR A 47 -30.43 -4.13 -14.72
N PHE A 48 -31.04 -3.57 -13.65
CA PHE A 48 -30.29 -2.94 -12.57
C PHE A 48 -29.40 -3.94 -11.82
N GLU A 49 -29.86 -5.18 -11.59
CA GLU A 49 -29.06 -6.26 -11.02
C GLU A 49 -27.84 -6.58 -11.89
N GLY A 50 -28.05 -6.82 -13.20
CA GLY A 50 -26.95 -7.11 -14.12
C GLY A 50 -25.93 -5.97 -14.19
N TYR A 51 -26.42 -4.73 -14.16
CA TYR A 51 -25.59 -3.54 -14.11
C TYR A 51 -24.73 -3.46 -12.84
N LEU A 52 -25.34 -3.63 -11.66
CA LEU A 52 -24.62 -3.62 -10.38
C LEU A 52 -23.65 -4.80 -10.25
N GLN A 53 -24.02 -5.99 -10.75
CA GLN A 53 -23.14 -7.15 -10.80
C GLN A 53 -21.89 -6.85 -11.65
N ALA A 54 -22.06 -6.24 -12.83
CA ALA A 54 -20.94 -5.85 -13.68
C ALA A 54 -20.01 -4.82 -13.01
N LEU A 55 -20.57 -3.86 -12.26
CA LEU A 55 -19.78 -2.89 -11.50
C LEU A 55 -18.95 -3.55 -10.39
N VAL A 56 -19.55 -4.49 -9.66
CA VAL A 56 -18.83 -5.27 -8.63
C VAL A 56 -17.73 -6.09 -9.27
N ASP A 57 -18.01 -6.76 -10.38
CA ASP A 57 -17.02 -7.57 -11.09
C ASP A 57 -15.87 -6.68 -11.60
N MET A 58 -16.14 -5.48 -12.12
CA MET A 58 -15.09 -4.58 -12.60
C MET A 58 -14.04 -4.21 -11.53
N HIS A 59 -14.42 -4.13 -10.26
CA HIS A 59 -13.53 -3.69 -9.17
C HIS A 59 -13.14 -4.80 -8.19
N PHE A 60 -13.98 -5.82 -8.08
CA PHE A 60 -13.93 -6.87 -7.05
C PHE A 60 -14.22 -8.26 -7.62
N TYR A 61 -14.07 -8.50 -8.95
CA TYR A 61 -14.32 -9.81 -9.58
C TYR A 61 -13.67 -10.99 -8.85
N GLU A 62 -12.51 -10.76 -8.23
CA GLU A 62 -11.77 -11.72 -7.43
C GLU A 62 -12.65 -12.40 -6.37
N TYR A 63 -13.51 -11.63 -5.70
CA TYR A 63 -14.32 -12.11 -4.58
C TYR A 63 -15.61 -12.78 -5.03
N LYS A 64 -16.00 -12.65 -6.31
CA LYS A 64 -17.22 -13.25 -6.87
C LYS A 64 -18.46 -12.92 -6.03
N VAL A 65 -18.54 -11.67 -5.58
CA VAL A 65 -19.69 -11.19 -4.81
C VAL A 65 -20.91 -11.25 -5.69
N VAL A 66 -22.00 -11.72 -5.12
CA VAL A 66 -23.26 -11.92 -5.84
C VAL A 66 -24.23 -10.82 -5.42
N VAL A 67 -24.77 -10.12 -6.42
CA VAL A 67 -25.73 -9.03 -6.25
C VAL A 67 -27.14 -9.54 -6.58
N ILE A 68 -28.12 -9.14 -5.77
CA ILE A 68 -29.55 -9.36 -6.02
C ILE A 68 -30.26 -8.02 -5.88
N VAL A 69 -31.20 -7.72 -6.77
CA VAL A 69 -31.98 -6.48 -6.73
C VAL A 69 -33.48 -6.76 -6.76
N LYS A 70 -34.20 -6.07 -5.88
CA LYS A 70 -35.67 -6.06 -5.77
C LYS A 70 -36.15 -4.76 -5.13
N ASP A 71 -37.07 -4.09 -5.80
CA ASP A 71 -37.60 -2.77 -5.46
C ASP A 71 -36.50 -1.70 -5.26
N ARG A 72 -35.39 -1.84 -6.00
CA ARG A 72 -34.15 -1.04 -5.86
C ARG A 72 -33.42 -1.19 -4.51
N ASN A 73 -33.79 -2.18 -3.71
CA ASN A 73 -32.95 -2.66 -2.60
C ASN A 73 -31.94 -3.66 -3.15
N VAL A 74 -30.72 -3.64 -2.63
CA VAL A 74 -29.61 -4.46 -3.09
C VAL A 74 -29.24 -5.43 -1.99
N TRP A 75 -29.24 -6.73 -2.30
CA TRP A 75 -28.74 -7.76 -1.39
C TRP A 75 -27.43 -8.34 -1.90
N LEU A 76 -26.46 -8.46 -1.01
CA LEU A 76 -25.14 -9.00 -1.31
C LEU A 76 -24.91 -10.32 -0.59
N SER A 77 -24.34 -11.28 -1.31
CA SER A 77 -23.87 -12.54 -0.75
C SER A 77 -22.47 -12.88 -1.26
N ASN A 78 -21.83 -13.88 -0.65
CA ASN A 78 -20.44 -14.27 -0.93
C ASN A 78 -19.43 -13.13 -0.67
N MET A 79 -19.61 -12.40 0.42
CA MET A 79 -18.76 -11.24 0.77
C MET A 79 -17.39 -11.66 1.32
N PRO A 80 -16.33 -10.88 1.04
CA PRO A 80 -15.01 -11.10 1.64
C PRO A 80 -15.04 -10.95 3.16
N LYS A 81 -14.15 -11.67 3.83
CA LYS A 81 -14.07 -11.71 5.30
C LYS A 81 -13.22 -10.57 5.87
N ASN A 82 -12.31 -10.01 5.07
CA ASN A 82 -11.55 -8.82 5.43
C ASN A 82 -12.50 -7.61 5.61
N ALA A 83 -12.52 -7.04 6.82
CA ALA A 83 -13.47 -6.00 7.18
C ALA A 83 -13.32 -4.71 6.34
N LEU A 84 -12.10 -4.37 5.90
CA LEU A 84 -11.85 -3.19 5.08
C LEU A 84 -12.46 -3.39 3.69
N THR A 85 -12.11 -4.50 3.03
CA THR A 85 -12.66 -4.83 1.70
C THR A 85 -14.18 -4.98 1.72
N TYR A 86 -14.72 -5.66 2.74
CA TYR A 86 -16.17 -5.79 2.95
C TYR A 86 -16.85 -4.41 2.94
N LYS A 87 -16.34 -3.47 3.75
CA LYS A 87 -16.91 -2.14 3.87
C LYS A 87 -16.73 -1.32 2.60
N SER A 88 -15.59 -1.45 1.92
CA SER A 88 -15.36 -0.79 0.64
C SER A 88 -16.33 -1.23 -0.45
N ILE A 89 -16.73 -2.51 -0.48
CA ILE A 89 -17.75 -3.03 -1.42
C ILE A 89 -19.14 -2.48 -1.07
N VAL A 90 -19.53 -2.51 0.21
CA VAL A 90 -20.84 -1.98 0.66
C VAL A 90 -20.94 -0.48 0.39
N SER A 91 -19.89 0.29 0.70
CA SER A 91 -19.81 1.72 0.41
C SER A 91 -19.81 1.98 -1.09
N PHE A 92 -19.13 1.15 -1.89
CA PHE A 92 -19.12 1.27 -3.34
C PHE A 92 -20.53 1.22 -3.93
N LEU A 93 -21.33 0.23 -3.54
CA LEU A 93 -22.68 0.04 -4.07
C LEU A 93 -23.71 1.02 -3.50
N SER A 94 -23.57 1.40 -2.23
CA SER A 94 -24.43 2.43 -1.61
C SER A 94 -24.32 3.79 -2.31
N ASP A 95 -23.18 4.05 -2.96
CA ASP A 95 -22.90 5.29 -3.70
C ASP A 95 -23.43 5.26 -5.17
N VAL A 96 -24.13 4.21 -5.62
CA VAL A 96 -24.66 4.12 -7.01
C VAL A 96 -26.06 4.75 -7.12
N PRO A 97 -26.38 5.56 -8.16
CA PRO A 97 -27.70 6.16 -8.35
C PRO A 97 -28.80 5.11 -8.39
N GLY A 98 -29.91 5.40 -7.73
CA GLY A 98 -31.06 4.52 -7.72
C GLY A 98 -30.97 3.37 -6.71
N VAL A 99 -29.82 3.13 -6.06
CA VAL A 99 -29.74 2.19 -4.93
C VAL A 99 -30.40 2.83 -3.71
N LYS A 100 -31.47 2.22 -3.19
CA LYS A 100 -32.16 2.71 -1.98
C LYS A 100 -31.48 2.24 -0.70
N ARG A 101 -30.99 1.00 -0.69
CA ARG A 101 -30.42 0.33 0.47
C ARG A 101 -29.55 -0.85 0.03
N VAL A 102 -28.44 -1.07 0.73
CA VAL A 102 -27.61 -2.27 0.59
C VAL A 102 -27.73 -3.13 1.86
N VAL A 103 -28.01 -4.41 1.70
CA VAL A 103 -28.14 -5.40 2.79
C VAL A 103 -27.23 -6.58 2.49
N VAL A 104 -26.41 -6.99 3.45
CA VAL A 104 -25.63 -8.22 3.32
C VAL A 104 -26.43 -9.36 3.93
N ILE A 105 -26.65 -10.41 3.14
CA ILE A 105 -27.38 -11.60 3.56
C ILE A 105 -26.43 -12.78 3.71
N ASN A 106 -26.57 -13.51 4.82
CA ASN A 106 -25.90 -14.80 5.02
C ASN A 106 -26.71 -15.87 4.30
N GLY A 107 -26.57 -15.95 2.97
CA GLY A 107 -27.29 -16.88 2.10
C GLY A 107 -28.32 -16.19 1.21
N VAL A 108 -28.67 -16.84 0.09
CA VAL A 108 -29.65 -16.36 -0.92
C VAL A 108 -31.07 -16.69 -0.44
N PRO A 109 -32.10 -15.86 -0.71
CA PRO A 109 -33.49 -16.21 -0.41
C PRO A 109 -33.91 -17.54 -1.09
N PRO A 110 -34.71 -18.41 -0.44
CA PRO A 110 -35.08 -19.74 -0.95
C PRO A 110 -35.63 -19.79 -2.37
N GLU A 111 -36.41 -18.80 -2.79
CA GLU A 111 -37.06 -18.78 -4.12
C GLU A 111 -36.11 -18.43 -5.28
N GLU A 112 -34.91 -17.89 -5.01
CA GLU A 112 -33.90 -17.56 -6.04
C GLU A 112 -32.75 -18.59 -6.12
N LEU A 113 -32.73 -19.58 -5.22
CA LEU A 113 -31.72 -20.63 -5.14
C LEU A 113 -31.78 -21.58 -6.35
N GLU A 114 -32.97 -21.97 -6.79
CA GLU A 114 -33.17 -22.92 -7.90
C GLU A 114 -32.72 -22.36 -9.26
N ALA A 115 -32.96 -21.08 -9.54
CA ALA A 115 -32.53 -20.43 -10.78
C ALA A 115 -30.99 -20.30 -10.86
N ARG A 116 -30.31 -20.22 -9.71
CA ARG A 116 -28.86 -20.02 -9.61
C ARG A 116 -28.05 -21.30 -9.40
N GLU A 117 -28.62 -22.39 -8.90
CA GLU A 117 -27.93 -23.70 -8.84
C GLU A 117 -27.42 -24.14 -10.23
N LYS A 118 -28.13 -23.77 -11.30
CA LYS A 118 -27.72 -24.02 -12.70
C LYS A 118 -26.49 -23.20 -13.15
N TYR A 119 -26.19 -22.09 -12.48
CA TYR A 119 -24.99 -21.25 -12.71
C TYR A 119 -23.78 -21.70 -11.86
N VAL A 120 -24.04 -22.38 -10.74
CA VAL A 120 -23.06 -22.74 -9.69
C VAL A 120 -22.27 -24.02 -9.99
N THR A 121 -22.74 -24.89 -10.89
CA THR A 121 -22.17 -26.22 -11.20
C THR A 121 -20.88 -26.21 -12.06
N ARG A 122 -20.22 -25.07 -12.23
CA ARG A 122 -18.88 -25.03 -12.86
C ARG A 122 -17.80 -25.50 -11.86
N PRO A 123 -16.71 -26.16 -12.31
CA PRO A 123 -15.59 -26.54 -11.44
C PRO A 123 -15.07 -25.32 -10.68
N LYS A 124 -15.20 -25.31 -9.35
CA LYS A 124 -14.75 -24.22 -8.50
C LYS A 124 -13.32 -24.47 -8.07
N VAL A 125 -12.40 -23.58 -8.45
CA VAL A 125 -11.13 -23.45 -7.75
C VAL A 125 -11.42 -22.76 -6.41
N ASN A 126 -10.95 -23.32 -5.29
CA ASN A 126 -11.14 -22.78 -3.93
C ASN A 126 -10.30 -21.52 -3.65
N GLY A 127 -10.13 -20.65 -4.65
CA GLY A 127 -9.30 -19.47 -4.59
C GLY A 127 -9.18 -18.73 -5.92
N ILE A 128 -8.31 -17.73 -5.92
CA ILE A 128 -8.05 -16.80 -7.01
C ILE A 128 -6.57 -16.91 -7.40
N TRP A 129 -6.31 -17.15 -8.68
CA TRP A 129 -4.97 -17.01 -9.25
C TRP A 129 -4.69 -15.55 -9.58
N PHE A 130 -3.50 -15.09 -9.24
CA PHE A 130 -2.99 -13.74 -9.54
C PHE A 130 -3.94 -12.59 -9.18
N PRO A 131 -4.37 -12.43 -7.90
CA PRO A 131 -5.10 -11.24 -7.47
C PRO A 131 -4.38 -9.93 -7.84
N GLN A 132 -5.12 -8.96 -8.39
CA GLN A 132 -4.63 -7.69 -8.94
C GLN A 132 -5.23 -6.44 -8.29
N THR A 133 -6.45 -6.50 -7.75
CA THR A 133 -7.19 -5.28 -7.35
C THR A 133 -7.11 -4.98 -5.86
N THR A 134 -6.77 -5.98 -5.04
CA THR A 134 -6.73 -5.84 -3.59
C THR A 134 -5.52 -6.56 -2.99
N THR A 135 -5.05 -6.07 -1.84
CA THR A 135 -4.05 -6.76 -1.01
C THR A 135 -4.64 -7.10 0.36
N LEU A 136 -4.28 -8.28 0.88
CA LEU A 136 -4.66 -8.69 2.23
C LEU A 136 -3.84 -7.97 3.30
N PHE A 137 -2.53 -7.83 3.09
CA PHE A 137 -1.63 -7.13 4.02
C PHE A 137 -1.34 -5.73 3.49
N GLN A 138 -1.96 -4.73 4.10
CA GLN A 138 -1.85 -3.35 3.66
C GLN A 138 -0.42 -2.81 3.92
N PRO A 139 0.20 -2.01 3.03
CA PRO A 139 1.56 -1.48 3.22
C PRO A 139 1.74 -0.73 4.55
N MET A 140 2.90 -0.83 5.19
CA MET A 140 3.22 -0.06 6.40
C MET A 140 3.81 1.29 5.95
N LEU A 141 2.98 2.32 5.82
CA LEU A 141 3.32 3.52 5.04
C LEU A 141 4.61 4.20 5.47
N ALA A 142 4.84 4.30 6.78
CA ALA A 142 6.00 4.97 7.35
C ALA A 142 7.26 4.10 7.38
N ASN A 143 7.22 2.84 6.94
CA ASN A 143 8.42 2.02 6.81
C ASN A 143 9.32 2.58 5.69
N PRO A 144 10.57 3.00 5.98
CA PRO A 144 11.49 3.53 4.96
C PRO A 144 11.81 2.53 3.83
N ARG A 145 11.61 1.24 4.10
CA ARG A 145 11.76 0.11 3.16
C ARG A 145 10.43 -0.53 2.82
N GLN A 146 9.34 0.25 2.81
CA GLN A 146 8.09 -0.23 2.24
C GLN A 146 8.27 -0.49 0.75
N VAL A 147 7.86 -1.68 0.31
CA VAL A 147 7.80 -2.05 -1.11
C VAL A 147 6.67 -1.25 -1.75
N THR A 148 7.05 -0.31 -2.61
CA THR A 148 6.16 0.63 -3.30
C THR A 148 6.93 1.27 -4.46
N TYR A 149 6.23 2.02 -5.31
CA TYR A 149 6.87 2.93 -6.26
C TYR A 149 6.92 4.32 -5.63
N SER A 150 8.11 4.92 -5.48
CA SER A 150 8.21 6.28 -4.97
C SER A 150 9.42 7.04 -5.49
N ILE A 151 9.31 8.36 -5.50
CA ILE A 151 10.44 9.27 -5.66
C ILE A 151 10.28 10.43 -4.67
N GLY A 152 11.39 10.90 -4.09
CA GLY A 152 11.35 12.11 -3.30
C GLY A 152 12.70 12.72 -3.01
N TYR A 153 12.64 14.00 -2.67
CA TYR A 153 13.79 14.77 -2.24
C TYR A 153 13.96 14.65 -0.72
N ARG A 154 15.16 14.34 -0.27
CA ARG A 154 15.57 14.20 1.12
C ARG A 154 16.56 15.30 1.48
N GLY A 155 16.30 16.02 2.57
CA GLY A 155 17.12 17.11 3.04
C GLY A 155 17.71 16.86 4.44
N ASN A 156 18.91 17.38 4.66
CA ASN A 156 19.66 17.33 5.91
C ASN A 156 20.08 15.90 6.36
N ASP A 157 20.22 14.96 5.43
CA ASP A 157 20.73 13.63 5.74
C ASP A 157 22.26 13.66 5.92
N LYS A 158 22.74 13.23 7.09
CA LYS A 158 24.17 13.26 7.42
C LYS A 158 24.95 12.06 6.86
N VAL A 159 24.24 11.05 6.38
CA VAL A 159 24.83 9.79 5.91
C VAL A 159 24.82 9.75 4.39
N ALA A 160 23.65 9.95 3.77
CA ALA A 160 23.52 9.85 2.31
C ALA A 160 23.87 11.14 1.54
N GLY A 161 24.02 12.29 2.23
CA GLY A 161 24.23 13.61 1.63
C GLY A 161 23.18 14.63 2.10
N ARG A 162 23.56 15.91 2.25
CA ARG A 162 22.61 16.90 2.82
C ARG A 162 21.47 17.19 1.87
N GLU A 163 21.68 16.96 0.58
CA GLU A 163 20.67 16.93 -0.46
C GLU A 163 20.71 15.56 -1.12
N ALA A 164 19.64 14.77 -1.00
CA ALA A 164 19.57 13.46 -1.61
C ALA A 164 18.24 13.25 -2.35
N VAL A 165 18.23 12.36 -3.33
CA VAL A 165 17.00 11.89 -3.99
C VAL A 165 16.88 10.40 -3.73
N ALA A 166 15.79 10.00 -3.09
CA ALA A 166 15.48 8.60 -2.82
C ALA A 166 14.43 8.11 -3.82
N VAL A 167 14.70 6.98 -4.46
CA VAL A 167 13.79 6.31 -5.40
C VAL A 167 13.53 4.89 -4.90
N SER A 168 12.29 4.45 -4.98
CA SER A 168 11.90 3.07 -4.74
C SER A 168 11.09 2.53 -5.90
N LEU A 169 11.33 1.27 -6.25
CA LEU A 169 10.59 0.53 -7.25
C LEU A 169 10.31 -0.85 -6.68
N GLY A 170 9.05 -1.21 -6.52
CA GLY A 170 8.70 -2.53 -6.02
C GLY A 170 7.20 -2.74 -5.96
N ASP A 171 6.81 -4.00 -6.01
CA ASP A 171 5.41 -4.41 -5.88
C ASP A 171 5.31 -5.73 -5.10
N ASP A 172 4.12 -5.99 -4.56
CA ASP A 172 3.70 -7.29 -4.06
C ASP A 172 2.95 -7.99 -5.19
N PHE A 173 3.37 -9.21 -5.53
CA PHE A 173 2.75 -10.03 -6.56
C PHE A 173 2.12 -11.28 -5.93
N PRO A 174 0.82 -11.20 -5.57
CA PRO A 174 0.06 -12.35 -5.13
C PRO A 174 0.02 -13.43 -6.21
N ILE A 175 0.42 -14.67 -5.88
CA ILE A 175 0.35 -15.80 -6.82
C ILE A 175 -1.01 -16.48 -6.70
N PHE A 176 -1.42 -16.77 -5.46
CA PHE A 176 -2.68 -17.44 -5.20
C PHE A 176 -3.29 -16.99 -3.88
N ARG A 177 -4.61 -16.79 -3.88
CA ARG A 177 -5.41 -16.46 -2.70
C ARG A 177 -6.50 -17.50 -2.51
N TRP A 178 -6.39 -18.32 -1.46
CA TRP A 178 -7.52 -19.11 -0.97
C TRP A 178 -8.52 -18.21 -0.28
N LEU A 179 -9.80 -18.42 -0.58
CA LEU A 179 -10.89 -17.69 0.02
C LEU A 179 -11.66 -18.60 0.97
N ASP A 180 -12.03 -18.06 2.12
CA ASP A 180 -12.92 -18.73 3.08
C ASP A 180 -12.47 -20.16 3.45
N ILE A 181 -11.22 -20.30 3.88
CA ILE A 181 -10.63 -21.59 4.27
C ILE A 181 -10.40 -21.70 5.78
N PHE A 182 -10.22 -22.95 6.25
CA PHE A 182 -10.08 -23.35 7.64
C PHE A 182 -11.32 -23.07 8.52
N ARG A 183 -11.26 -23.52 9.78
CA ARG A 183 -12.35 -23.39 10.77
C ARG A 183 -12.78 -21.94 11.03
N TRP A 184 -11.90 -20.98 10.79
CA TRP A 184 -12.12 -19.57 11.08
C TRP A 184 -12.56 -18.75 9.86
N HIS A 185 -12.84 -19.40 8.72
CA HIS A 185 -13.30 -18.72 7.51
C HIS A 185 -12.33 -17.61 7.08
N ALA A 186 -11.05 -17.94 6.95
CA ALA A 186 -9.98 -16.98 6.68
C ALA A 186 -9.58 -16.96 5.20
N ASP A 187 -9.10 -15.81 4.75
CA ASP A 187 -8.47 -15.67 3.44
C ASP A 187 -6.96 -15.83 3.61
N VAL A 188 -6.35 -16.68 2.78
CA VAL A 188 -4.91 -16.96 2.82
C VAL A 188 -4.30 -16.66 1.46
N GLN A 189 -3.15 -15.99 1.45
CA GLN A 189 -2.47 -15.61 0.21
C GLN A 189 -0.99 -15.93 0.29
N ILE A 190 -0.47 -16.50 -0.79
CA ILE A 190 0.97 -16.63 -1.01
C ILE A 190 1.37 -15.83 -2.25
N GLY A 191 2.53 -15.20 -2.20
CA GLY A 191 3.03 -14.37 -3.29
C GLY A 191 4.54 -14.24 -3.30
N ILE A 192 5.01 -13.29 -4.09
CA ILE A 192 6.39 -12.81 -4.09
C ILE A 192 6.38 -11.29 -3.93
N GLU A 193 7.30 -10.76 -3.13
CA GLU A 193 7.56 -9.32 -3.03
C GLU A 193 8.94 -9.06 -3.65
N SER A 194 9.07 -7.98 -4.42
CA SER A 194 10.37 -7.53 -4.92
C SER A 194 10.46 -6.02 -4.83
N GLY A 195 11.65 -5.53 -4.48
CA GLY A 195 11.88 -4.12 -4.22
C GLY A 195 13.31 -3.71 -4.49
N ILE A 196 13.46 -2.50 -5.01
CA ILE A 196 14.74 -1.82 -5.17
C ILE A 196 14.60 -0.46 -4.51
N TRP A 197 15.53 -0.12 -3.64
CA TRP A 197 15.63 1.24 -3.11
C TRP A 197 17.00 1.80 -3.40
N THR A 198 17.02 2.95 -4.05
CA THR A 198 18.25 3.63 -4.44
C THR A 198 18.24 5.06 -3.93
N VAL A 199 19.40 5.54 -3.49
CA VAL A 199 19.58 6.91 -3.02
C VAL A 199 20.71 7.55 -3.79
N PHE A 200 20.45 8.73 -4.34
CA PHE A 200 21.44 9.57 -5.01
C PHE A 200 21.80 10.73 -4.10
N ASN A 201 23.09 10.92 -3.87
CA ASN A 201 23.63 12.12 -3.25
C ASN A 201 23.69 13.23 -4.32
N MET A 202 22.95 14.32 -4.09
CA MET A 202 22.85 15.45 -5.01
C MET A 202 23.90 16.54 -4.72
N ASP A 203 24.54 16.48 -3.54
CA ASP A 203 25.59 17.40 -3.10
C ASP A 203 26.88 16.65 -2.68
N PRO A 204 27.43 15.73 -3.50
CA PRO A 204 28.60 14.96 -3.12
C PRO A 204 29.80 15.87 -2.84
N SER A 205 30.49 15.59 -1.74
CA SER A 205 31.72 16.29 -1.35
C SER A 205 32.73 15.28 -0.79
N PRO A 206 33.88 15.08 -1.46
CA PRO A 206 34.32 15.71 -2.70
C PRO A 206 33.49 15.25 -3.92
N ASN A 207 33.51 16.01 -5.01
CA ASN A 207 32.84 15.67 -6.27
C ASN A 207 33.86 15.41 -7.39
N ILE A 208 34.67 14.36 -7.21
CA ILE A 208 35.80 14.02 -8.07
C ILE A 208 35.32 13.61 -9.46
N GLY A 209 34.25 12.82 -9.54
CA GLY A 209 33.66 12.36 -10.81
C GLY A 209 32.76 13.38 -11.51
N GLY A 210 32.37 14.46 -10.83
CA GLY A 210 31.37 15.41 -11.30
C GLY A 210 29.94 14.85 -11.23
N GLY A 211 28.95 15.74 -11.19
CA GLY A 211 27.53 15.35 -11.18
C GLY A 211 26.99 14.94 -9.80
N THR A 212 25.95 14.13 -9.82
CA THR A 212 25.30 13.52 -8.64
C THR A 212 25.83 12.10 -8.46
N ALA A 213 26.01 11.64 -7.23
CA ALA A 213 26.59 10.32 -6.97
C ALA A 213 25.53 9.31 -6.56
N LEU A 214 25.51 8.11 -7.14
CA LEU A 214 24.77 7.00 -6.55
C LEU A 214 25.39 6.68 -5.19
N PHE A 215 24.60 6.75 -4.12
CA PHE A 215 25.08 6.48 -2.76
C PHE A 215 25.03 4.98 -2.46
N ASN A 216 23.83 4.40 -2.57
CA ASN A 216 23.59 2.99 -2.29
C ASN A 216 22.32 2.51 -3.02
N THR A 217 22.32 1.24 -3.43
CA THR A 217 21.13 0.55 -3.92
C THR A 217 20.95 -0.76 -3.17
N ASP A 218 19.77 -0.94 -2.58
CA ASP A 218 19.35 -2.17 -1.92
C ASP A 218 18.39 -2.94 -2.84
N PHE A 219 18.64 -4.24 -3.00
CA PHE A 219 17.83 -5.18 -3.76
C PHE A 219 17.16 -6.15 -2.80
N TYR A 220 15.88 -6.36 -2.97
CA TYR A 220 15.05 -7.15 -2.07
C TYR A 220 14.18 -8.12 -2.83
N GLY A 221 14.09 -9.34 -2.31
CA GLY A 221 13.16 -10.36 -2.77
C GLY A 221 12.62 -11.14 -1.58
N GLY A 222 11.31 -11.37 -1.54
CA GLY A 222 10.65 -12.07 -0.46
C GLY A 222 9.47 -12.93 -0.91
N ILE A 223 9.08 -13.85 -0.04
CA ILE A 223 7.93 -14.74 -0.22
C ILE A 223 7.02 -14.53 0.99
N PRO A 224 5.98 -13.68 0.89
CA PRO A 224 4.98 -13.53 1.94
C PRO A 224 3.93 -14.65 1.90
N LEU A 225 3.59 -15.14 3.09
CA LEU A 225 2.36 -15.88 3.38
C LEU A 225 1.49 -15.02 4.28
N VAL A 226 0.33 -14.61 3.77
CA VAL A 226 -0.60 -13.73 4.46
C VAL A 226 -1.85 -14.50 4.87
N TYR A 227 -2.29 -14.32 6.12
CA TYR A 227 -3.51 -14.86 6.68
C TYR A 227 -4.38 -13.71 7.18
N SER A 228 -5.58 -13.55 6.63
CA SER A 228 -6.51 -12.45 6.94
C SER A 228 -7.83 -12.98 7.45
N VAL A 229 -8.29 -12.47 8.60
CA VAL A 229 -9.60 -12.79 9.17
C VAL A 229 -10.16 -11.58 9.93
N ASN A 230 -11.37 -11.15 9.55
CA ASN A 230 -12.05 -10.00 10.14
C ASN A 230 -11.17 -8.72 10.13
N LYS A 231 -10.76 -8.25 11.31
CA LYS A 231 -9.91 -7.06 11.52
C LYS A 231 -8.41 -7.38 11.62
N TRP A 232 -8.05 -8.65 11.63
CA TRP A 232 -6.68 -9.13 11.85
C TRP A 232 -6.08 -9.64 10.56
N VAL A 233 -4.83 -9.27 10.33
CA VAL A 233 -4.02 -9.79 9.24
C VAL A 233 -2.66 -10.17 9.78
N TRP A 234 -2.15 -11.32 9.39
CA TRP A 234 -0.83 -11.83 9.75
C TRP A 234 -0.03 -12.06 8.48
N ARG A 235 1.26 -11.74 8.49
CA ARG A 235 2.18 -12.01 7.38
C ARG A 235 3.43 -12.65 7.94
N LEU A 236 3.67 -13.90 7.54
CA LEU A 236 4.96 -14.57 7.67
C LEU A 236 5.73 -14.34 6.38
N ARG A 237 7.00 -13.97 6.48
CA ARG A 237 7.81 -13.69 5.28
C ARG A 237 9.21 -14.27 5.43
N LEU A 238 9.65 -14.92 4.37
CA LEU A 238 11.07 -15.20 4.15
C LEU A 238 11.57 -14.23 3.10
N TYR A 239 12.66 -13.53 3.36
CA TYR A 239 13.21 -12.60 2.38
C TYR A 239 14.73 -12.53 2.44
N HIS A 240 15.30 -12.12 1.32
CA HIS A 240 16.70 -11.78 1.15
C HIS A 240 16.80 -10.31 0.78
N ILE A 241 17.81 -9.64 1.32
CA ILE A 241 18.20 -8.30 0.90
C ILE A 241 19.70 -8.25 0.70
N SER A 242 20.14 -7.60 -0.38
CA SER A 242 21.54 -7.31 -0.67
C SER A 242 21.72 -5.85 -1.02
N SER A 243 22.86 -5.29 -0.62
CA SER A 243 23.16 -3.87 -0.75
C SER A 243 24.44 -3.65 -1.52
N HIS A 244 24.40 -2.71 -2.46
CA HIS A 244 25.54 -2.34 -3.29
C HIS A 244 25.78 -0.83 -3.21
N LEU A 245 27.00 -0.45 -2.84
CA LEU A 245 27.45 0.94 -2.92
C LEU A 245 27.47 1.39 -4.38
N GLY A 246 27.14 2.66 -4.60
CA GLY A 246 27.36 3.28 -5.90
C GLY A 246 28.84 3.44 -6.20
N ASP A 247 29.18 3.33 -7.48
CA ASP A 247 30.53 3.54 -7.98
C ASP A 247 30.95 5.01 -7.85
N GLU A 248 30.07 5.98 -8.12
CA GLU A 248 30.42 7.39 -7.91
C GLU A 248 30.68 7.71 -6.43
N PHE A 249 29.99 7.04 -5.50
CA PHE A 249 30.30 7.16 -4.08
C PHE A 249 31.74 6.68 -3.78
N LEU A 250 32.16 5.55 -4.34
CA LEU A 250 33.52 5.02 -4.15
C LEU A 250 34.58 5.89 -4.82
N VAL A 251 34.30 6.44 -6.01
CA VAL A 251 35.20 7.40 -6.69
C VAL A 251 35.42 8.64 -5.82
N ASN A 252 34.36 9.14 -5.18
CA ASN A 252 34.44 10.29 -4.28
C ASN A 252 35.06 9.96 -2.91
N HIS A 253 35.25 8.68 -2.56
CA HIS A 253 35.85 8.25 -1.31
C HIS A 253 36.96 7.20 -1.55
N PRO A 254 38.11 7.60 -2.12
CA PRO A 254 39.21 6.69 -2.36
C PRO A 254 39.67 5.99 -1.08
N GLY A 255 39.83 4.66 -1.14
CA GLY A 255 40.22 3.84 0.01
C GLY A 255 39.08 3.51 0.97
N PHE A 256 37.83 3.82 0.63
CA PHE A 256 36.69 3.44 1.45
C PHE A 256 36.53 1.92 1.57
N ASP A 257 36.34 1.44 2.79
CA ASP A 257 36.16 0.02 3.10
C ASP A 257 34.73 -0.42 2.73
N ARG A 258 34.58 -0.88 1.49
CA ARG A 258 33.33 -1.47 1.00
C ARG A 258 33.07 -2.80 1.71
N LYS A 259 31.88 -2.92 2.29
CA LYS A 259 31.31 -4.18 2.79
C LYS A 259 30.21 -4.67 1.86
N ASN A 260 29.77 -5.91 2.06
CA ASN A 260 28.63 -6.49 1.35
C ASN A 260 27.51 -6.80 2.35
N PRO A 261 26.71 -5.82 2.78
CA PRO A 261 25.50 -6.10 3.55
C PRO A 261 24.57 -6.96 2.70
N SER A 262 24.43 -8.21 3.11
CA SER A 262 23.52 -9.17 2.52
C SER A 262 23.06 -10.11 3.62
N PHE A 263 21.75 -10.31 3.73
CA PHE A 263 21.19 -11.11 4.80
C PHE A 263 19.80 -11.65 4.46
N GLU A 264 19.49 -12.81 5.04
CA GLU A 264 18.22 -13.51 4.94
C GLU A 264 17.47 -13.42 6.26
N VAL A 265 16.16 -13.25 6.18
CA VAL A 265 15.32 -13.02 7.35
C VAL A 265 14.06 -13.85 7.27
N VAL A 266 13.62 -14.33 8.43
CA VAL A 266 12.23 -14.73 8.67
C VAL A 266 11.58 -13.70 9.58
N ASP A 267 10.43 -13.15 9.18
CA ASP A 267 9.66 -12.23 10.01
C ASP A 267 8.19 -12.62 10.10
N LEU A 268 7.57 -12.23 11.22
CA LEU A 268 6.15 -12.35 11.44
C LEU A 268 5.61 -11.00 11.87
N PHE A 269 4.72 -10.45 11.06
CA PHE A 269 4.00 -9.22 11.34
C PHE A 269 2.51 -9.49 11.48
N PHE A 270 1.85 -8.68 12.30
CA PHE A 270 0.41 -8.58 12.31
C PHE A 270 -0.06 -7.14 12.09
N GLN A 271 -1.29 -7.02 11.64
CA GLN A 271 -2.03 -5.78 11.54
C GLN A 271 -3.38 -5.93 12.20
N TYR A 272 -3.82 -4.86 12.84
CA TYR A 272 -5.13 -4.77 13.45
C TYR A 272 -5.84 -3.50 13.00
N GLN A 273 -6.94 -3.68 12.27
CA GLN A 273 -7.82 -2.60 11.84
C GLN A 273 -8.80 -2.25 12.96
N ALA A 274 -8.38 -1.41 13.91
CA ALA A 274 -9.19 -1.04 15.07
C ALA A 274 -10.51 -0.38 14.64
N TYR A 275 -10.42 0.61 13.76
CA TYR A 275 -11.51 1.36 13.13
C TYR A 275 -11.25 1.51 11.63
N GLU A 276 -12.19 1.98 10.82
CA GLU A 276 -11.95 2.19 9.37
C GLU A 276 -10.78 3.15 9.10
N GLN A 277 -10.59 4.11 10.00
CA GLN A 277 -9.59 5.17 9.92
C GLN A 277 -8.27 4.80 10.57
N LEU A 278 -8.27 3.87 11.54
CA LEU A 278 -7.14 3.64 12.44
C LEU A 278 -6.64 2.19 12.36
N ARG A 279 -5.36 2.04 12.05
CA ARG A 279 -4.69 0.75 11.92
C ARG A 279 -3.42 0.72 12.76
N PHE A 280 -3.18 -0.41 13.42
CA PHE A 280 -1.95 -0.72 14.13
C PHE A 280 -1.25 -1.89 13.47
N TYR A 281 0.07 -1.93 13.56
CA TYR A 281 0.85 -3.08 13.14
C TYR A 281 2.08 -3.24 14.02
N ALA A 282 2.50 -4.49 14.20
CA ALA A 282 3.74 -4.82 14.86
C ALA A 282 4.25 -6.18 14.40
N GLY A 283 5.54 -6.42 14.57
CA GLY A 283 6.16 -7.67 14.18
C GLY A 283 7.58 -7.79 14.68
N ALA A 284 8.07 -9.01 14.64
CA ALA A 284 9.45 -9.34 14.96
C ALA A 284 10.07 -10.14 13.81
N GLY A 285 11.38 -10.03 13.67
CA GLY A 285 12.13 -10.82 12.71
C GLY A 285 13.41 -11.37 13.29
N LEU A 286 13.85 -12.45 12.66
CA LEU A 286 15.08 -13.15 12.94
C LEU A 286 15.92 -13.20 11.66
N ILE A 287 17.09 -12.58 11.70
CA ILE A 287 18.11 -12.67 10.67
C ILE A 287 18.75 -14.06 10.79
N LEU A 288 18.60 -14.87 9.75
CA LEU A 288 19.02 -16.27 9.69
C LEU A 288 20.50 -16.38 9.29
N HIS A 289 20.90 -15.54 8.35
CA HIS A 289 22.26 -15.49 7.83
C HIS A 289 22.59 -14.06 7.42
N SER A 290 23.87 -13.72 7.46
CA SER A 290 24.40 -12.47 6.92
C SER A 290 25.83 -12.68 6.42
N ASP A 291 26.21 -11.92 5.41
CA ASP A 291 27.55 -11.94 4.85
C ASP A 291 28.64 -11.65 5.91
N GLY A 292 29.77 -12.36 5.81
CA GLY A 292 30.86 -12.28 6.78
C GLY A 292 31.56 -10.91 6.84
N THR A 293 31.45 -10.10 5.79
CA THR A 293 32.02 -8.74 5.76
C THR A 293 31.15 -7.73 6.52
N PHE A 294 29.88 -8.04 6.75
CA PHE A 294 28.94 -7.21 7.50
C PHE A 294 28.03 -8.07 8.40
N PRO A 295 28.56 -8.60 9.53
CA PRO A 295 27.81 -9.50 10.39
C PRO A 295 26.64 -8.78 11.07
N MET A 296 25.45 -9.31 10.86
CA MET A 296 24.21 -8.80 11.45
C MET A 296 23.94 -9.45 12.81
N ARG A 297 23.22 -8.73 13.68
CA ARG A 297 22.66 -9.33 14.90
C ARG A 297 21.25 -9.83 14.63
N HIS A 298 20.92 -10.97 15.22
CA HIS A 298 19.80 -11.80 14.80
C HIS A 298 18.41 -11.14 14.98
N GLY A 299 18.15 -10.43 16.07
CA GLY A 299 16.78 -10.01 16.41
C GLY A 299 16.41 -8.58 16.03
N TYR A 300 15.16 -8.35 15.65
CA TYR A 300 14.54 -7.03 15.65
C TYR A 300 13.04 -7.08 15.98
N PHE A 301 12.50 -5.95 16.43
CA PHE A 301 11.06 -5.71 16.57
C PHE A 301 10.71 -4.36 15.94
N GLU A 302 9.57 -4.30 15.25
CA GLU A 302 9.09 -3.10 14.56
C GLU A 302 7.59 -2.96 14.75
N TYR A 303 7.11 -1.72 14.80
CA TYR A 303 5.72 -1.42 15.10
C TYR A 303 5.36 -0.01 14.66
N GLY A 304 4.05 0.24 14.54
CA GLY A 304 3.57 1.55 14.14
C GLY A 304 2.06 1.61 14.07
N PHE A 305 1.59 2.77 13.66
CA PHE A 305 0.17 3.00 13.46
C PHE A 305 -0.07 4.01 12.34
N GLU A 306 -1.28 3.98 11.81
CA GLU A 306 -1.74 4.88 10.78
C GLU A 306 -3.14 5.37 11.10
N ALA A 307 -3.37 6.66 10.89
CA ALA A 307 -4.69 7.26 10.97
C ALA A 307 -5.02 8.00 9.67
N ARG A 308 -6.24 7.81 9.19
CA ARG A 308 -6.82 8.50 8.02
C ARG A 308 -7.97 9.37 8.47
N PHE A 309 -8.04 10.60 7.99
CA PHE A 309 -9.05 11.55 8.43
C PHE A 309 -9.39 12.53 7.31
N TRP A 310 -10.50 13.25 7.49
CA TRP A 310 -11.02 14.24 6.54
C TRP A 310 -11.01 13.72 5.09
N GLY A 311 -11.55 12.51 4.93
CA GLY A 311 -11.77 11.95 3.60
C GLY A 311 -12.83 12.76 2.85
N SER A 312 -12.52 13.15 1.63
CA SER A 312 -13.42 13.88 0.74
C SER A 312 -13.56 13.16 -0.60
N LYS A 313 -14.72 13.35 -1.23
CA LYS A 313 -14.95 12.93 -2.62
C LYS A 313 -14.49 14.09 -3.51
N ILE A 314 -13.62 13.81 -4.48
CA ILE A 314 -13.11 14.77 -5.47
C ILE A 314 -13.88 14.56 -6.76
N TYR A 315 -14.76 15.52 -7.04
CA TYR A 315 -15.87 15.35 -7.95
C TYR A 315 -15.49 15.38 -9.42
N TYR A 316 -14.70 16.37 -9.83
CA TYR A 316 -14.26 16.53 -11.21
C TYR A 316 -13.51 15.30 -11.76
N HIS A 317 -12.81 14.56 -10.91
CA HIS A 317 -12.00 13.39 -11.31
C HIS A 317 -12.56 12.04 -10.84
N ASN A 318 -13.67 12.06 -10.10
CA ASN A 318 -14.26 10.89 -9.44
C ASN A 318 -13.22 10.06 -8.66
N LEU A 319 -12.58 10.72 -7.69
CA LEU A 319 -11.58 10.13 -6.79
C LEU A 319 -11.99 10.33 -5.33
N PHE A 320 -11.41 9.54 -4.45
CA PHE A 320 -11.43 9.77 -3.00
C PHE A 320 -10.09 10.32 -2.58
N GLY A 321 -10.11 11.51 -2.00
CA GLY A 321 -8.96 12.13 -1.36
C GLY A 321 -9.03 11.94 0.15
N THR A 322 -7.91 11.69 0.83
CA THR A 322 -7.91 11.47 2.28
C THR A 322 -6.58 11.90 2.89
N PHE A 323 -6.64 12.67 3.98
CA PHE A 323 -5.45 12.96 4.77
C PHE A 323 -5.04 11.73 5.58
N PHE A 324 -3.74 11.55 5.75
CA PHE A 324 -3.20 10.50 6.60
C PHE A 324 -2.01 10.97 7.42
N VAL A 325 -1.87 10.35 8.59
CA VAL A 325 -0.64 10.32 9.38
C VAL A 325 -0.21 8.88 9.58
N ALA A 326 1.10 8.65 9.57
CA ALA A 326 1.67 7.33 9.80
C ALA A 326 2.93 7.43 10.64
N THR A 327 3.17 6.44 11.48
CA THR A 327 4.41 6.31 12.25
C THR A 327 4.95 4.90 12.12
N TYR A 328 6.27 4.77 12.06
CA TYR A 328 6.98 3.50 12.05
C TYR A 328 8.15 3.56 13.00
N PHE A 329 8.28 2.56 13.85
CA PHE A 329 9.37 2.41 14.78
C PHE A 329 10.08 1.09 14.54
N ARG A 330 11.40 1.11 14.61
CA ARG A 330 12.22 -0.09 14.51
C ARG A 330 13.25 -0.14 15.64
N ASN A 331 13.43 -1.32 16.20
CA ASN A 331 14.41 -1.59 17.25
C ASN A 331 15.19 -2.83 16.84
N TRP A 332 16.31 -2.62 16.17
CA TRP A 332 17.18 -3.70 15.72
C TRP A 332 18.25 -3.98 16.76
N GLN A 333 18.53 -5.25 17.04
CA GLN A 333 19.60 -5.65 17.96
C GLN A 333 20.97 -5.13 17.49
N LEU A 334 21.17 -5.02 16.17
CA LEU A 334 22.35 -4.38 15.55
C LEU A 334 22.62 -2.99 16.14
N ASN A 335 21.55 -2.25 16.41
CA ASN A 335 21.56 -0.88 16.90
C ASN A 335 21.27 -0.80 18.41
N ASN A 336 21.51 -1.90 19.15
CA ASN A 336 21.26 -2.05 20.58
C ASN A 336 19.80 -1.77 20.97
N PHE A 337 18.85 -2.10 20.08
CA PHE A 337 17.42 -1.82 20.26
C PHE A 337 17.09 -0.34 20.52
N ASN A 338 17.99 0.58 20.14
CA ASN A 338 17.71 1.99 20.24
C ASN A 338 16.52 2.37 19.35
N LEU A 339 15.74 3.36 19.80
CA LEU A 339 14.63 3.88 19.04
C LEU A 339 15.09 4.51 17.72
N ASP A 340 14.36 4.14 16.68
CA ASP A 340 14.46 4.65 15.33
C ASP A 340 13.03 4.83 14.83
N GLY A 341 12.70 6.06 14.43
CA GLY A 341 11.33 6.46 14.11
C GLY A 341 11.22 7.21 12.80
N THR A 342 10.18 6.88 12.04
CA THR A 342 9.78 7.58 10.82
C THR A 342 8.33 8.04 10.96
N TYR A 343 8.05 9.28 10.58
CA TYR A 343 6.77 9.94 10.74
C TYR A 343 6.34 10.54 9.42
N LEU A 344 5.10 10.27 8.99
CA LEU A 344 4.53 10.79 7.75
C LEU A 344 3.29 11.64 8.04
N LEU A 345 3.14 12.70 7.24
CA LEU A 345 1.89 13.44 7.07
C LEU A 345 1.67 13.66 5.58
N GLY A 346 0.49 13.31 5.08
CA GLY A 346 0.23 13.42 3.65
C GLY A 346 -1.22 13.33 3.26
N TYR A 347 -1.41 13.30 1.94
CA TYR A 347 -2.70 13.16 1.28
C TYR A 347 -2.64 12.03 0.26
N GLU A 348 -3.66 11.17 0.25
CA GLU A 348 -3.78 10.05 -0.68
C GLU A 348 -5.02 10.18 -1.57
N TRP A 349 -4.86 9.84 -2.85
CA TRP A 349 -5.94 9.75 -3.84
C TRP A 349 -6.16 8.29 -4.23
N SER A 350 -7.42 7.85 -4.24
CA SER A 350 -7.80 6.47 -4.52
C SER A 350 -9.08 6.39 -5.35
N LYS A 351 -9.23 5.31 -6.12
CA LYS A 351 -10.49 5.01 -6.83
C LYS A 351 -11.55 4.40 -5.91
N LEU A 352 -11.10 3.60 -4.94
CA LEU A 352 -11.95 2.94 -3.95
C LEU A 352 -11.52 3.41 -2.56
N GLN A 353 -12.48 3.77 -1.73
CA GLN A 353 -12.21 4.15 -0.35
C GLN A 353 -11.59 2.98 0.41
N GLY A 354 -10.42 3.20 1.01
CA GLY A 354 -9.76 2.24 1.89
C GLY A 354 -8.97 1.13 1.19
N VAL A 355 -9.31 0.75 -0.05
CA VAL A 355 -8.71 -0.40 -0.76
C VAL A 355 -8.18 -0.02 -2.15
N GLY A 356 -7.34 -0.89 -2.70
CA GLY A 356 -6.74 -0.71 -4.02
C GLY A 356 -5.56 0.25 -4.03
N ARG A 357 -4.95 0.41 -5.21
CA ARG A 357 -3.79 1.28 -5.39
C ARG A 357 -4.15 2.75 -5.27
N LYS A 358 -3.23 3.54 -4.72
CA LYS A 358 -3.37 4.96 -4.40
C LYS A 358 -2.14 5.74 -4.86
N ILE A 359 -2.35 6.99 -5.24
CA ILE A 359 -1.27 7.97 -5.38
C ILE A 359 -1.20 8.74 -4.07
N ARG A 360 0.01 8.99 -3.56
CA ARG A 360 0.24 9.71 -2.30
C ARG A 360 1.27 10.79 -2.50
N ILE A 361 1.03 11.95 -1.88
CA ILE A 361 2.03 12.99 -1.69
C ILE A 361 2.15 13.24 -0.19
N PHE A 362 3.36 13.22 0.34
CA PHE A 362 3.57 13.32 1.77
C PHE A 362 4.92 13.92 2.14
N SER A 363 4.96 14.52 3.33
CA SER A 363 6.19 14.83 4.03
C SER A 363 6.55 13.67 4.96
N GLU A 364 7.85 13.41 5.06
CA GLU A 364 8.44 12.40 5.94
C GLU A 364 9.48 13.07 6.83
N TYR A 365 9.49 12.72 8.10
CA TYR A 365 10.58 13.00 9.01
C TYR A 365 11.11 11.69 9.57
N HIS A 366 12.41 11.48 9.45
CA HIS A 366 13.09 10.31 9.98
C HIS A 366 14.10 10.73 11.04
N HIS A 367 14.12 10.02 12.16
CA HIS A 367 15.07 10.21 13.25
C HIS A 367 15.49 8.84 13.80
N GLY A 368 16.71 8.41 13.45
CA GLY A 368 17.12 7.05 13.74
C GLY A 368 18.46 6.72 13.12
N PHE A 369 18.53 5.55 12.50
CA PHE A 369 19.66 5.02 11.77
C PHE A 369 19.38 5.11 10.26
N SER A 370 20.42 5.19 9.45
CA SER A 370 20.24 5.12 7.99
C SER A 370 19.58 3.78 7.64
N PRO A 371 18.61 3.74 6.71
CA PRO A 371 18.10 2.47 6.21
C PRO A 371 19.00 1.86 5.10
N GLU A 372 20.04 2.57 4.64
CA GLU A 372 20.87 2.23 3.47
C GLU A 372 22.05 1.31 3.78
N GLY A 373 22.01 0.10 3.21
CA GLY A 373 23.12 -0.85 3.14
C GLY A 373 24.08 -0.84 4.33
N GLN A 374 25.37 -0.64 4.07
CA GLN A 374 26.41 -0.76 5.10
C GLN A 374 26.40 0.39 6.11
N PHE A 375 25.54 1.38 5.90
CA PHE A 375 25.37 2.51 6.79
C PHE A 375 24.23 2.32 7.79
N MET A 376 23.60 1.15 7.84
CA MET A 376 22.47 0.87 8.74
C MET A 376 22.76 0.95 10.25
N ASN A 377 24.04 1.07 10.62
CA ASN A 377 24.50 1.32 11.98
C ASN A 377 24.85 2.80 12.25
N LYS A 378 24.71 3.68 11.25
CA LYS A 378 24.98 5.12 11.35
C LYS A 378 23.69 5.87 11.66
N ARG A 379 23.73 6.73 12.68
CA ARG A 379 22.59 7.59 12.99
C ARG A 379 22.45 8.72 11.97
N THR A 380 21.21 8.99 11.57
CA THR A 380 20.87 10.14 10.75
C THR A 380 19.49 10.67 11.13
N SER A 381 19.22 11.89 10.69
CA SER A 381 17.90 12.48 10.76
C SER A 381 17.70 13.31 9.51
N TYR A 382 16.56 13.17 8.86
CA TYR A 382 16.29 13.90 7.62
C TYR A 382 14.80 14.19 7.50
N TRP A 383 14.47 15.17 6.67
CA TRP A 383 13.12 15.36 6.18
C TRP A 383 13.07 14.98 4.69
N SER A 384 11.90 14.59 4.20
CA SER A 384 11.72 14.41 2.75
C SER A 384 10.30 14.77 2.31
N ILE A 385 10.17 15.06 1.01
CA ILE A 385 8.89 15.21 0.33
C ILE A 385 8.87 14.16 -0.78
N LYS A 386 7.88 13.27 -0.73
CA LYS A 386 7.78 12.10 -1.60
C LYS A 386 6.44 12.06 -2.32
N VAL A 387 6.49 11.51 -3.53
CA VAL A 387 5.32 10.97 -4.24
C VAL A 387 5.45 9.47 -4.27
N ALA A 388 4.36 8.75 -4.00
CA ALA A 388 4.33 7.30 -4.08
C ALA A 388 3.07 6.79 -4.79
N TYR A 389 3.20 5.63 -5.42
CA TYR A 389 2.11 4.84 -5.99
C TYR A 389 2.21 3.39 -5.50
N GLY A 390 1.13 2.87 -4.96
CA GLY A 390 1.06 1.51 -4.40
C GLY A 390 -0.25 1.28 -3.65
N PHE A 391 -0.44 0.12 -3.06
CA PHE A 391 -1.61 -0.18 -2.23
C PHE A 391 -1.72 0.71 -0.99
#